data_AF-A0A920B0Q8-F1
#
_entry.id   AF-A0A920B0Q8-F1
#
_cell.length_a   1.000
_cell.length_b   1.000
_cell.length_c   1.000
_cell.angle_alpha   90.00
_cell.angle_beta   90.00
_cell.angle_gamma   90.00
#
_symmetry.space_group_name_H-M   'P 1'
#
loop_
_entity.id
_entity.type
_entity.pdbx_description
1 polymer ?
#
loop_
_entity_poly.entity_id
_entity_poly.type
_entity_poly.pdbx_seq_one_letter_code
_entity_poly.pdbx_strand_id
1 'polypeptide(L)'
;MKIFINKTSLILLMAIVIIISCRKDFEATAEHMSDYGWTLYEQKPSSQETLLQSHKWFMDASNKDSEWKDAYNGQGWSKAKLVRESSLQYKQALIEMNSGIESFKLGLTKKEDIWNTVDVQSEILAGLTFAYKGYMDTTGLGSQFKTSHRMVVYYGNAFLDSNSGNFQPGWIFSHDSLINHLDVRLNIASSYFALSKFDSSYMQIEAL
;
A
#
# COMPACT_ATOMS: atom_id res chain seq x y z
N MET A 1 -5.13 -39.70 53.25
CA MET A 1 -3.82 -39.01 53.30
C MET A 1 -4.07 -37.52 53.16
N LYS A 2 -3.97 -36.72 54.23
CA LYS A 2 -4.18 -35.26 54.17
C LYS A 2 -2.87 -34.59 53.78
N ILE A 3 -2.80 -34.05 52.57
CA ILE A 3 -1.63 -33.29 52.11
C ILE A 3 -1.69 -31.92 52.80
N PHE A 4 -0.84 -31.70 53.80
CA PHE A 4 -0.66 -30.39 54.40
C PHE A 4 0.20 -29.54 53.46
N ILE A 5 -0.45 -28.76 52.61
CA ILE A 5 0.22 -27.76 51.77
C ILE A 5 0.70 -26.65 52.72
N ASN A 6 2.01 -26.59 52.92
CA ASN A 6 2.61 -25.53 53.72
C ASN A 6 2.39 -24.19 53.02
N LYS A 7 1.76 -23.22 53.70
CA LYS A 7 1.38 -21.90 53.13
C LYS A 7 2.59 -21.17 52.55
N THR A 8 3.78 -21.31 53.14
CA THR A 8 5.02 -20.74 52.61
C THR A 8 5.48 -21.39 51.31
N SER A 9 5.22 -22.69 51.12
CA SER A 9 5.54 -23.41 49.88
C SER A 9 4.60 -23.01 48.74
N LEU A 10 3.32 -22.75 49.04
CA LEU A 10 2.35 -22.23 48.07
C LEU A 10 2.71 -20.80 47.63
N ILE A 11 3.10 -19.93 48.56
CA ILE A 11 3.52 -18.55 48.27
C ILE A 11 4.80 -18.54 47.41
N LEU A 12 5.76 -19.42 47.71
CA LEU A 12 7.01 -19.54 46.94
C LEU A 12 6.75 -20.02 45.51
N LEU A 13 5.86 -21.00 45.33
CA LEU A 13 5.45 -21.50 44.02
C LEU A 13 4.75 -20.40 43.19
N MET A 14 3.89 -19.61 43.83
CA MET A 14 3.18 -18.51 43.19
C MET A 14 4.13 -17.37 42.80
N ALA A 15 5.13 -17.08 43.64
CA ALA A 15 6.19 -16.11 43.32
C ALA A 15 7.05 -16.58 42.14
N ILE A 16 7.40 -17.87 42.07
CA ILE A 16 8.13 -18.45 40.94
C ILE A 16 7.33 -18.30 39.65
N VAL A 17 6.02 -18.63 39.64
CA VAL A 17 5.14 -18.48 38.47
C VAL A 17 5.07 -17.03 37.96
N ILE A 18 5.07 -16.04 38.86
CA ILE A 18 5.07 -14.61 38.46
C ILE A 18 6.38 -14.22 37.76
N ILE A 19 7.53 -14.75 38.22
CA ILE A 19 8.85 -14.44 37.62
C ILE A 19 9.00 -15.10 36.24
N ILE A 20 8.46 -16.32 36.03
CA ILE A 20 8.45 -16.97 34.70
C ILE A 20 7.38 -16.37 33.76
N SER A 21 6.40 -15.65 34.30
CA SER A 21 5.31 -15.02 33.53
C SER A 21 5.63 -13.60 33.06
N CYS A 22 6.84 -13.07 33.33
CA CYS A 22 7.36 -11.92 32.61
C CYS A 22 7.64 -12.33 31.15
N ARG A 23 6.60 -12.32 30.32
CA ARG A 23 6.74 -12.36 28.86
C ARG A 23 7.74 -11.28 28.48
N LYS A 24 8.82 -11.66 27.80
CA LYS A 24 9.74 -10.69 27.18
C LYS A 24 8.91 -9.78 26.27
N ASP A 25 9.09 -8.46 26.40
CA ASP A 25 8.40 -7.51 25.54
C ASP A 25 8.66 -7.89 24.07
N PHE A 26 7.58 -8.11 23.32
CA PHE A 26 7.68 -8.38 21.90
C PHE A 26 7.94 -7.05 21.21
N GLU A 27 9.15 -6.90 20.65
CA GLU A 27 9.50 -5.72 19.88
C GLU A 27 8.97 -5.87 18.46
N ALA A 28 7.99 -5.04 18.08
CA ALA A 28 7.43 -5.05 16.74
C ALA A 28 8.51 -4.66 15.69
N THR A 29 8.58 -5.44 14.62
CA THR A 29 9.44 -5.18 13.45
C THR A 29 8.67 -4.30 12.46
N ALA A 30 9.34 -3.79 11.43
CA ALA A 30 8.67 -3.05 10.35
C ALA A 30 7.64 -3.93 9.61
N GLU A 31 7.93 -5.21 9.44
CA GLU A 31 7.00 -6.22 8.91
C GLU A 31 5.71 -6.29 9.74
N HIS A 32 5.81 -6.50 11.06
CA HIS A 32 4.63 -6.55 11.93
C HIS A 32 3.80 -5.26 11.89
N MET A 33 4.46 -4.11 11.73
CA MET A 33 3.79 -2.81 11.59
C MET A 33 3.09 -2.68 10.23
N SER A 34 3.74 -3.08 9.13
CA SER A 34 3.14 -3.14 7.80
C SER A 34 1.94 -4.08 7.76
N ASP A 35 2.06 -5.30 8.28
CA ASP A 35 0.97 -6.29 8.32
C ASP A 35 -0.27 -5.75 9.04
N TYR A 36 -0.06 -5.05 10.15
CA TYR A 36 -1.16 -4.41 10.87
C TYR A 36 -1.71 -3.18 10.13
N GLY A 37 -0.85 -2.43 9.44
CA GLY A 37 -1.26 -1.38 8.50
C GLY A 37 -2.19 -1.91 7.41
N TRP A 38 -1.86 -3.07 6.81
CA TRP A 38 -2.69 -3.74 5.82
C TRP A 38 -3.99 -4.29 6.41
N THR A 39 -3.94 -4.88 7.61
CA THR A 39 -5.14 -5.32 8.34
C THR A 39 -6.15 -4.18 8.48
N LEU A 40 -5.68 -2.97 8.82
CA LEU A 40 -6.54 -1.78 8.91
C LEU A 40 -6.98 -1.28 7.52
N TYR A 41 -6.10 -1.34 6.53
CA TYR A 41 -6.42 -0.96 5.14
C TYR A 41 -7.59 -1.78 4.58
N GLU A 42 -7.60 -3.09 4.84
CA GLU A 42 -8.57 -4.05 4.31
C GLU A 42 -9.89 -4.08 5.08
N GLN A 43 -9.96 -3.45 6.26
CA GLN A 43 -11.13 -3.47 7.13
C GLN A 43 -12.39 -2.92 6.43
N LYS A 44 -13.52 -3.62 6.60
CA LYS A 44 -14.84 -3.25 6.07
C LYS A 44 -15.88 -3.10 7.20
N PRO A 45 -16.71 -2.04 7.21
CA PRO A 45 -16.62 -0.85 6.35
C PRO A 45 -15.36 -0.05 6.67
N SER A 46 -14.75 0.54 5.65
CA SER A 46 -13.63 1.46 5.83
C SER A 46 -14.14 2.79 6.40
N SER A 47 -13.29 3.48 7.15
CA SER A 47 -13.54 4.83 7.63
C SER A 47 -12.30 5.70 7.42
N GLN A 48 -12.49 7.02 7.36
CA GLN A 48 -11.39 7.97 7.31
C GLN A 48 -10.39 7.76 8.47
N GLU A 49 -10.88 7.50 9.68
CA GLU A 49 -10.05 7.25 10.87
C GLU A 49 -9.22 5.97 10.70
N THR A 50 -9.84 4.88 10.26
CA THR A 50 -9.17 3.59 10.02
C THR A 50 -8.07 3.73 8.95
N LEU A 51 -8.32 4.47 7.88
CA LEU A 51 -7.34 4.69 6.81
C LEU A 51 -6.18 5.61 7.26
N LEU A 52 -6.45 6.62 8.08
CA LEU A 52 -5.41 7.43 8.70
C LEU A 52 -4.55 6.61 9.68
N GLN A 53 -5.16 5.68 10.42
CA GLN A 53 -4.44 4.78 11.31
C GLN A 53 -3.60 3.77 10.53
N SER A 54 -4.15 3.16 9.47
CA SER A 54 -3.43 2.31 8.53
C SER A 54 -2.18 3.02 8.00
N HIS A 55 -2.34 4.24 7.49
CA HIS A 55 -1.22 5.05 7.03
C HIS A 55 -0.16 5.30 8.11
N LYS A 56 -0.59 5.58 9.35
CA LYS A 56 0.33 5.79 10.47
C LYS A 56 1.19 4.56 10.76
N TRP A 57 0.62 3.35 10.72
CA TRP A 57 1.38 2.12 10.92
C TRP A 57 2.44 1.90 9.85
N PHE A 58 2.14 2.24 8.60
CA PHE A 58 3.14 2.21 7.55
C PHE A 58 4.22 3.29 7.70
N MET A 59 3.89 4.47 8.24
CA MET A 59 4.92 5.45 8.62
C MET A 59 5.82 4.91 9.73
N ASP A 60 5.23 4.35 10.78
CA ASP A 60 5.95 3.75 11.90
C ASP A 60 6.86 2.59 11.41
N ALA A 61 6.38 1.77 10.47
CA ALA A 61 7.18 0.73 9.80
C ALA A 61 8.40 1.32 9.08
N SER A 62 8.24 2.36 8.25
CA SER A 62 9.36 3.01 7.55
C SER A 62 10.32 3.74 8.48
N ASN A 63 9.84 4.20 9.65
CA ASN A 63 10.70 4.78 10.68
C ASN A 63 11.49 3.71 11.44
N LYS A 64 10.91 2.52 11.59
CA LYS A 64 11.55 1.37 12.23
C LYS A 64 12.62 0.75 11.33
N ASP A 65 12.34 0.64 10.04
CA ASP A 65 13.28 0.20 9.01
C ASP A 65 13.04 1.00 7.72
N SER A 66 13.97 1.90 7.41
CA SER A 66 13.89 2.76 6.23
C SER A 66 14.09 2.01 4.90
N GLU A 67 14.52 0.75 4.93
CA GLU A 67 14.67 -0.10 3.76
C GLU A 67 13.47 -1.04 3.55
N TRP A 68 12.49 -1.03 4.46
CA TRP A 68 11.27 -1.83 4.34
C TRP A 68 10.37 -1.29 3.22
N LYS A 69 10.53 -1.83 2.01
CA LYS A 69 9.81 -1.38 0.79
C LYS A 69 8.30 -1.33 0.98
N ASP A 70 7.74 -2.35 1.64
CA ASP A 70 6.29 -2.46 1.80
C ASP A 70 5.68 -1.37 2.69
N ALA A 71 6.46 -0.79 3.62
CA ALA A 71 6.00 0.39 4.35
C ALA A 71 5.66 1.55 3.40
N TYR A 72 6.47 1.77 2.38
CA TYR A 72 6.24 2.83 1.40
C TYR A 72 5.09 2.49 0.44
N ASN A 73 4.93 1.21 0.08
CA ASN A 73 3.77 0.70 -0.66
C ASN A 73 2.46 1.01 0.09
N GLY A 74 2.39 0.61 1.36
CA GLY A 74 1.23 0.85 2.21
C GLY A 74 0.94 2.32 2.47
N GLN A 75 1.98 3.16 2.64
CA GLN A 75 1.80 4.62 2.74
C GLN A 75 1.11 5.20 1.50
N GLY A 76 1.54 4.77 0.30
CA GLY A 76 0.94 5.19 -0.96
C GLY A 76 -0.52 4.76 -1.12
N TRP A 77 -0.80 3.47 -0.94
CA TRP A 77 -2.14 2.91 -1.09
C TRP A 77 -3.13 3.43 -0.06
N SER A 78 -2.74 3.53 1.21
CA SER A 78 -3.59 4.08 2.27
C SER A 78 -4.01 5.52 1.98
N LYS A 79 -3.12 6.37 1.46
CA LYS A 79 -3.44 7.74 1.04
C LYS A 79 -4.36 7.78 -0.18
N ALA A 80 -4.08 6.96 -1.20
CA ALA A 80 -4.94 6.89 -2.38
C ALA A 80 -6.36 6.45 -2.03
N LYS A 81 -6.50 5.43 -1.17
CA LYS A 81 -7.80 4.95 -0.68
C LYS A 81 -8.51 5.98 0.20
N LEU A 82 -7.77 6.67 1.08
CA LEU A 82 -8.28 7.78 1.88
C LEU A 82 -8.91 8.86 1.01
N VAL A 83 -8.23 9.29 -0.06
CA VAL A 83 -8.76 10.30 -0.99
C VAL A 83 -10.00 9.80 -1.73
N ARG A 84 -10.01 8.52 -2.15
CA ARG A 84 -11.13 7.94 -2.89
C ARG A 84 -12.39 7.77 -2.04
N GLU A 85 -12.23 7.34 -0.79
CA GLU A 85 -13.35 6.90 0.04
C GLU A 85 -13.84 7.98 1.01
N SER A 86 -13.03 8.99 1.30
CA SER A 86 -13.39 10.07 2.20
C SER A 86 -13.86 11.31 1.43
N SER A 87 -14.83 12.03 1.98
CA SER A 87 -15.27 13.33 1.45
C SER A 87 -14.30 14.45 1.84
N LEU A 88 -13.02 14.30 1.48
CA LEU A 88 -12.01 15.31 1.73
C LEU A 88 -12.26 16.55 0.87
N GLN A 89 -11.98 17.73 1.44
CA GLN A 89 -11.93 18.95 0.66
C GLN A 89 -10.82 18.85 -0.39
N TYR A 90 -11.04 19.45 -1.57
CA TYR A 90 -10.11 19.38 -2.71
C TYR A 90 -8.64 19.62 -2.34
N LYS A 91 -8.34 20.68 -1.58
CA LYS A 91 -6.96 21.00 -1.17
C LYS A 91 -6.34 19.91 -0.29
N GLN A 92 -7.13 19.29 0.59
CA GLN A 92 -6.67 18.20 1.43
C GLN A 92 -6.44 16.95 0.58
N ALA A 93 -7.40 16.59 -0.29
CA ALA A 93 -7.26 15.46 -1.21
C ALA A 93 -5.98 15.56 -2.05
N LEU A 94 -5.64 16.75 -2.52
CA LEU A 94 -4.43 17.02 -3.27
C LEU A 94 -3.15 16.79 -2.45
N ILE A 95 -3.14 17.23 -1.19
CA ILE A 95 -2.00 17.03 -0.26
C ILE A 95 -1.81 15.54 0.01
N GLU A 96 -2.90 14.83 0.32
CA GLU A 96 -2.83 13.40 0.61
C GLU A 96 -2.40 12.58 -0.62
N MET A 97 -2.93 12.89 -1.80
CA MET A 97 -2.54 12.23 -3.04
C MET A 97 -1.06 12.46 -3.37
N ASN A 98 -0.56 13.69 -3.23
CA ASN A 98 0.87 13.99 -3.41
C ASN A 98 1.75 13.22 -2.41
N SER A 99 1.34 13.17 -1.14
CA SER A 99 2.05 12.39 -0.12
C SER A 99 2.10 10.90 -0.47
N GLY A 100 1.01 10.34 -1.00
CA GLY A 100 0.98 8.96 -1.47
C GLY A 100 1.92 8.72 -2.66
N ILE A 101 1.92 9.63 -3.65
CA ILE A 101 2.82 9.58 -4.82
C ILE A 101 4.30 9.60 -4.37
N GLU A 102 4.67 10.49 -3.46
CA GLU A 102 6.05 10.56 -2.97
C GLU A 102 6.44 9.32 -2.17
N SER A 103 5.52 8.74 -1.40
CA SER A 103 5.75 7.48 -0.70
C SER A 103 6.05 6.36 -1.68
N PHE A 104 5.23 6.20 -2.72
CA PHE A 104 5.48 5.20 -3.76
C PHE A 104 6.82 5.40 -4.47
N LYS A 105 7.17 6.65 -4.84
CA LYS A 105 8.47 6.94 -5.45
C LYS A 105 9.64 6.56 -4.56
N LEU A 106 9.55 6.83 -3.26
CA LEU A 106 10.55 6.40 -2.28
C LEU A 106 10.61 4.88 -2.22
N GLY A 107 9.46 4.19 -2.21
CA GLY A 107 9.37 2.72 -2.23
C GLY A 107 10.07 2.08 -3.43
N LEU A 108 9.97 2.67 -4.63
CA LEU A 108 10.69 2.20 -5.82
C LEU A 108 12.21 2.18 -5.65
N THR A 109 12.77 2.98 -4.73
CA THR A 109 14.22 3.03 -4.47
C THR A 109 14.69 1.98 -3.47
N LYS A 110 13.75 1.32 -2.78
CA LYS A 110 14.06 0.37 -1.70
C LYS A 110 14.37 -1.01 -2.26
N LYS A 111 15.14 -1.78 -1.50
CA LYS A 111 15.47 -3.16 -1.85
C LYS A 111 14.22 -4.02 -1.77
N GLU A 112 14.14 -5.02 -2.64
CA GLU A 112 13.12 -6.05 -2.49
C GLU A 112 13.48 -6.98 -1.35
N ASP A 113 12.46 -7.35 -0.58
CA ASP A 113 12.58 -8.43 0.37
C ASP A 113 12.45 -9.76 -0.38
N ILE A 114 13.52 -10.55 -0.35
CA ILE A 114 13.61 -11.84 -1.04
C ILE A 114 12.65 -12.89 -0.45
N TRP A 115 12.12 -12.66 0.74
CA TRP A 115 11.19 -13.56 1.42
C TRP A 115 9.74 -13.15 1.23
N ASN A 116 9.48 -11.93 0.75
CA ASN A 116 8.13 -11.47 0.48
C ASN A 116 7.63 -12.11 -0.83
N THR A 117 6.51 -12.82 -0.75
CA THR A 117 5.88 -13.46 -1.92
C THR A 117 5.07 -12.48 -2.76
N VAL A 118 4.78 -11.29 -2.24
CA VAL A 118 4.11 -10.20 -2.96
C VAL A 118 5.15 -9.47 -3.80
N ASP A 119 4.84 -9.25 -5.08
CA ASP A 119 5.60 -8.37 -5.95
C ASP A 119 5.29 -6.90 -5.62
N VAL A 120 5.85 -6.43 -4.49
CA VAL A 120 5.67 -5.07 -3.97
C VAL A 120 6.11 -4.03 -5.01
N GLN A 121 7.09 -4.34 -5.84
CA GLN A 121 7.54 -3.46 -6.91
C GLN A 121 6.43 -3.21 -7.92
N SER A 122 5.76 -4.27 -8.40
CA SER A 122 4.61 -4.15 -9.29
C SER A 122 3.42 -3.46 -8.60
N GLU A 123 3.18 -3.70 -7.31
CA GLU A 123 2.11 -3.01 -6.58
C GLU A 123 2.34 -1.49 -6.48
N ILE A 124 3.59 -1.07 -6.25
CA ILE A 124 3.97 0.34 -6.21
C ILE A 124 3.80 0.97 -7.61
N LEU A 125 4.20 0.29 -8.68
CA LEU A 125 4.05 0.81 -10.05
C LEU A 125 2.57 0.93 -10.47
N ALA A 126 1.76 -0.05 -10.11
CA ALA A 126 0.31 0.02 -10.26
C ALA A 126 -0.27 1.18 -9.45
N GLY A 127 0.12 1.29 -8.17
CA GLY A 127 -0.28 2.36 -7.25
C GLY A 127 0.04 3.76 -7.79
N LEU A 128 1.23 3.96 -8.36
CA LEU A 128 1.59 5.22 -9.04
C LEU A 128 0.71 5.51 -10.24
N THR A 129 0.38 4.49 -11.03
CA THR A 129 -0.53 4.62 -12.18
C THR A 129 -1.90 5.14 -11.73
N PHE A 130 -2.48 4.54 -10.69
CA PHE A 130 -3.77 4.99 -10.12
C PHE A 130 -3.67 6.35 -9.44
N ALA A 131 -2.59 6.61 -8.68
CA ALA A 131 -2.41 7.86 -7.94
C ALA A 131 -2.26 9.06 -8.89
N TYR A 132 -1.50 8.94 -9.98
CA TYR A 132 -1.41 9.98 -11.00
C TYR A 132 -2.70 10.15 -11.79
N LYS A 133 -3.50 9.09 -11.96
CA LYS A 133 -4.86 9.23 -12.51
C LYS A 133 -5.75 10.04 -11.55
N GLY A 134 -5.80 9.66 -10.28
CA GLY A 134 -6.60 10.34 -9.26
C GLY A 134 -6.16 11.80 -9.04
N TYR A 135 -4.85 12.06 -9.06
CA TYR A 135 -4.29 13.42 -9.00
C TYR A 135 -4.84 14.31 -10.11
N MET A 136 -4.96 13.79 -11.34
CA MET A 136 -5.59 14.51 -12.44
C MET A 136 -7.08 14.77 -12.18
N ASP A 137 -7.83 13.75 -11.75
CA ASP A 137 -9.27 13.89 -11.46
C ASP A 137 -9.51 14.95 -10.36
N THR A 138 -8.58 15.08 -9.41
CA THR A 138 -8.65 16.14 -8.40
C THR A 138 -8.30 17.53 -8.95
N THR A 139 -7.23 17.67 -9.75
CA THR A 139 -6.69 18.98 -10.15
C THR A 139 -7.41 19.67 -11.31
N GLY A 140 -8.16 18.92 -12.13
CA GLY A 140 -8.87 19.47 -13.28
C GLY A 140 -7.94 19.99 -14.40
N LEU A 141 -8.55 20.30 -15.55
CA LEU A 141 -7.89 20.70 -16.80
C LEU A 141 -6.97 21.92 -16.61
N GLY A 142 -5.67 21.67 -16.46
CA GLY A 142 -4.62 22.68 -16.32
C GLY A 142 -3.28 22.21 -16.87
N SER A 143 -2.20 22.98 -16.68
CA SER A 143 -0.85 22.62 -17.17
C SER A 143 -0.38 21.23 -16.69
N GLN A 144 -0.87 20.79 -15.52
CA GLN A 144 -0.55 19.50 -14.93
C GLN A 144 -1.30 18.32 -15.55
N PHE A 145 -2.36 18.56 -16.33
CA PHE A 145 -3.16 17.51 -16.97
C PHE A 145 -2.30 16.61 -17.87
N LYS A 146 -1.55 17.22 -18.80
CA LYS A 146 -0.67 16.46 -19.71
C LYS A 146 0.48 15.78 -18.95
N THR A 147 1.01 16.44 -17.92
CA THR A 147 2.08 15.87 -17.08
C THR A 147 1.57 14.62 -16.36
N SER A 148 0.40 14.68 -15.72
CA SER A 148 -0.18 13.55 -15.00
C SER A 148 -0.40 12.36 -15.94
N HIS A 149 -1.02 12.57 -17.11
CA HIS A 149 -1.20 11.49 -18.08
C HIS A 149 0.11 10.89 -18.59
N ARG A 150 1.17 11.69 -18.75
CA ARG A 150 2.50 11.16 -19.09
C ARG A 150 3.03 10.28 -17.97
N MET A 151 2.81 10.63 -16.71
CA MET A 151 3.20 9.80 -15.56
C MET A 151 2.37 8.51 -15.47
N VAL A 152 1.06 8.56 -15.72
CA VAL A 152 0.21 7.36 -15.80
C VAL A 152 0.75 6.40 -16.86
N VAL A 153 1.05 6.90 -18.06
CA VAL A 153 1.64 6.08 -19.14
C VAL A 153 3.03 5.56 -18.75
N TYR A 154 3.88 6.39 -18.13
CA TYR A 154 5.23 6.01 -17.74
C TYR A 154 5.25 4.87 -16.72
N TYR A 155 4.55 5.04 -15.58
CA TYR A 155 4.52 4.01 -14.54
C TYR A 155 3.70 2.79 -14.95
N GLY A 156 2.61 3.00 -15.69
CA GLY A 156 1.80 1.90 -16.21
C GLY A 156 2.58 1.02 -17.17
N ASN A 157 3.36 1.60 -18.10
CA ASN A 157 4.22 0.80 -18.96
C ASN A 157 5.35 0.12 -18.18
N ALA A 158 5.95 0.80 -17.18
CA ALA A 158 6.94 0.17 -16.32
C ALA A 158 6.37 -1.05 -15.55
N PHE A 159 5.11 -0.98 -15.09
CA PHE A 159 4.39 -2.11 -14.51
C PHE A 159 4.19 -3.25 -15.53
N LEU A 160 3.83 -2.94 -16.77
CA LEU A 160 3.67 -3.95 -17.82
C LEU A 160 5.02 -4.62 -18.18
N ASP A 161 6.10 -3.84 -18.20
CA ASP A 161 7.44 -4.32 -18.51
C ASP A 161 8.00 -5.22 -17.40
N SER A 162 7.72 -4.91 -16.12
CA SER A 162 8.14 -5.75 -14.97
C SER A 162 7.43 -7.11 -14.95
N ASN A 163 6.25 -7.21 -15.57
CA ASN A 163 5.44 -8.43 -15.65
C ASN A 163 5.66 -9.20 -16.96
N SER A 164 6.91 -9.27 -17.43
CA SER A 164 7.36 -10.06 -18.59
C SER A 164 6.81 -9.62 -19.95
N GLY A 165 6.80 -8.31 -20.24
CA GLY A 165 6.91 -7.73 -21.58
C GLY A 165 5.87 -8.09 -22.64
N ASN A 166 4.85 -8.88 -22.32
CA ASN A 166 3.76 -9.26 -23.20
C ASN A 166 2.57 -9.73 -22.37
N PHE A 167 1.74 -8.79 -21.93
CA PHE A 167 0.29 -9.00 -21.75
C PHE A 167 -0.17 -10.25 -20.99
N GLN A 168 0.63 -10.88 -20.12
CA GLN A 168 0.18 -12.09 -19.45
C GLN A 168 -0.75 -11.69 -18.31
N PRO A 169 -2.02 -12.10 -18.38
CA PRO A 169 -3.00 -11.83 -17.34
C PRO A 169 -2.58 -12.53 -16.05
N GLY A 170 -2.72 -11.85 -14.91
CA GLY A 170 -2.60 -12.56 -13.63
C GLY A 170 -2.32 -11.69 -12.43
N TRP A 171 -1.72 -10.50 -12.59
CA TRP A 171 -1.52 -9.62 -11.45
C TRP A 171 -2.88 -9.13 -10.91
N ILE A 172 -3.04 -9.31 -9.61
CA ILE A 172 -4.14 -8.85 -8.78
C ILE A 172 -3.48 -8.19 -7.58
N PHE A 173 -3.97 -7.02 -7.17
CA PHE A 173 -3.46 -6.35 -5.99
C PHE A 173 -3.69 -7.21 -4.75
N SER A 174 -2.65 -7.46 -3.96
CA SER A 174 -2.71 -8.43 -2.85
C SER A 174 -3.72 -8.05 -1.77
N HIS A 175 -4.04 -6.76 -1.65
CA HIS A 175 -4.93 -6.21 -0.61
C HIS A 175 -6.33 -5.79 -1.12
N ASP A 176 -6.61 -5.94 -2.43
CA ASP A 176 -7.96 -5.78 -3.00
C ASP A 176 -8.10 -6.56 -4.30
N SER A 177 -8.82 -7.69 -4.26
CA SER A 177 -8.99 -8.57 -5.43
C SER A 177 -9.81 -7.95 -6.57
N LEU A 178 -10.45 -6.81 -6.34
CA LEU A 178 -11.15 -6.05 -7.38
C LEU A 178 -10.20 -5.20 -8.23
N ILE A 179 -8.96 -4.99 -7.80
CA ILE A 179 -7.94 -4.24 -8.53
C ILE A 179 -6.98 -5.23 -9.19
N ASN A 180 -6.88 -5.18 -10.51
CA ASN A 180 -6.00 -6.08 -11.26
C ASN A 180 -5.33 -5.38 -12.45
N HIS A 181 -4.55 -6.14 -13.21
CA HIS A 181 -3.80 -5.63 -14.36
C HIS A 181 -4.69 -4.97 -15.45
N LEU A 182 -5.96 -5.37 -15.59
CA LEU A 182 -6.89 -4.76 -16.56
C LEU A 182 -7.23 -3.31 -16.16
N ASP A 183 -7.35 -3.03 -14.87
CA ASP A 183 -7.56 -1.68 -14.36
C ASP A 183 -6.36 -0.77 -14.67
N VAL A 184 -5.14 -1.31 -14.55
CA VAL A 184 -3.91 -0.60 -14.94
C VAL A 184 -3.93 -0.29 -16.44
N ARG A 185 -4.26 -1.28 -17.28
CA ARG A 185 -4.39 -1.10 -18.74
C ARG A 185 -5.41 -0.05 -19.11
N LEU A 186 -6.58 -0.06 -18.48
CA LEU A 186 -7.63 0.93 -18.73
C LEU A 186 -7.14 2.35 -18.40
N ASN A 187 -6.37 2.51 -17.32
CA ASN A 187 -5.76 3.80 -16.96
C ASN A 187 -4.72 4.28 -17.98
N ILE A 188 -3.88 3.36 -18.48
CA ILE A 188 -2.92 3.64 -19.56
C ILE A 188 -3.66 4.04 -20.84
N ALA A 189 -4.66 3.24 -21.25
CA ALA A 189 -5.46 3.46 -22.45
C ALA A 189 -6.13 4.84 -22.42
N SER A 190 -6.82 5.17 -21.32
CA SER A 190 -7.50 6.46 -21.16
C SER A 190 -6.51 7.64 -21.18
N SER A 191 -5.29 7.44 -20.67
CA SER A 191 -4.26 8.47 -20.66
C SER A 191 -3.63 8.67 -22.04
N TYR A 192 -3.43 7.61 -22.81
CA TYR A 192 -3.04 7.75 -24.22
C TYR A 192 -4.10 8.51 -25.02
N PHE A 193 -5.38 8.20 -24.81
CA PHE A 193 -6.48 8.91 -25.47
C PHE A 193 -6.45 10.41 -25.16
N ALA A 194 -6.32 10.77 -23.89
CA ALA A 194 -6.26 12.16 -23.44
C ALA A 194 -5.00 12.91 -23.94
N LEU A 195 -3.93 12.18 -24.24
CA LEU A 195 -2.73 12.71 -24.90
C LEU A 195 -2.83 12.72 -26.44
N SER A 196 -4.00 12.41 -27.00
CA SER A 196 -4.26 12.30 -28.44
C SER A 196 -3.39 11.26 -29.15
N LYS A 197 -2.98 10.21 -28.43
CA LYS A 197 -2.23 9.06 -28.96
C LYS A 197 -3.19 7.89 -29.17
N PHE A 198 -4.10 8.04 -30.13
CA PHE A 198 -5.23 7.13 -30.31
C PHE A 198 -4.81 5.69 -30.64
N ASP A 199 -3.80 5.50 -31.49
CA ASP A 199 -3.30 4.16 -31.82
C ASP A 199 -2.77 3.42 -30.59
N SER A 200 -1.97 4.12 -29.76
CA SER A 200 -1.48 3.56 -28.49
C SER A 200 -2.60 3.28 -27.49
N SER A 201 -3.65 4.11 -27.49
CA SER A 201 -4.85 3.87 -26.68
C SER A 201 -5.55 2.59 -27.11
N TYR A 202 -5.79 2.44 -28.42
CA TYR A 202 -6.44 1.28 -29.01
C TYR A 202 -5.67 -0.02 -28.72
N MET A 203 -4.34 -0.01 -28.86
CA MET A 203 -3.49 -1.17 -28.53
C MET A 203 -3.65 -1.65 -27.08
N GLN A 204 -3.94 -0.76 -26.13
CA GLN A 204 -4.15 -1.14 -24.73
C GLN A 204 -5.53 -1.76 -24.51
N ILE A 205 -6.56 -1.28 -25.23
CA ILE A 205 -7.92 -1.80 -25.15
C ILE A 205 -8.04 -3.17 -25.82
N GLU A 206 -7.39 -3.38 -26.96
CA GLU A 206 -7.35 -4.68 -27.66
C GLU A 206 -6.72 -5.80 -26.83
N ALA A 207 -5.99 -5.44 -25.78
CA ALA A 207 -5.31 -6.39 -24.91
C ALA A 207 -5.92 -6.49 -23.50
N LEU A 208 -7.15 -5.99 -23.33
CA LEU A 208 -8.02 -6.30 -22.19
C LEU A 208 -8.67 -7.69 -22.40
#